data_AF-A0A3R9YWY4-F1
#
_entry.id   AF-A0A3R9YWY4-F1
#
_cell.length_a   1.000
_cell.length_b   1.000
_cell.length_c   1.000
_cell.angle_alpha   90.00
_cell.angle_beta   90.00
_cell.angle_gamma   90.00
#
_symmetry.space_group_name_H-M   'P 1'
#
loop_
_entity.id
_entity.type
_entity.pdbx_description
1 polymer ?
#
loop_
_entity_poly.entity_id
_entity_poly.type
_entity_poly.pdbx_seq_one_letter_code
_entity_poly.pdbx_strand_id
1 'polypeptide(L)' 'MHKCNHCEAEQLINSYGGLPEAKAYMRRYFKLNGGLRNKYPRTGALITQKMNELQSAILTVEGLNNGQ' A
#
# COMPACT_ATOMS: atom_id res chain seq x y z
N MET A 1 -13.91 -5.35 -20.71
CA MET A 1 -12.55 -5.06 -20.24
C MET A 1 -12.37 -5.71 -18.88
N HIS A 2 -11.70 -6.87 -18.82
CA HIS A 2 -11.32 -7.46 -17.52
C HIS A 2 -10.30 -6.51 -16.89
N LYS A 3 -10.68 -5.81 -15.82
CA LYS A 3 -9.72 -5.08 -15.00
C LYS A 3 -8.74 -6.11 -14.46
N CYS A 4 -7.51 -6.04 -14.95
CA CYS A 4 -6.42 -6.85 -14.44
C CYS A 4 -6.08 -6.30 -13.05
N ASN A 5 -6.56 -6.97 -11.99
CA ASN A 5 -6.31 -6.57 -10.60
C ASN A 5 -4.80 -6.44 -10.32
N HIS A 6 -3.99 -7.26 -10.97
CA HIS A 6 -2.53 -7.16 -10.94
C HIS A 6 -2.03 -5.86 -11.55
N CYS A 7 -2.57 -5.44 -12.69
CA CYS A 7 -2.19 -4.22 -13.38
C CYS A 7 -2.58 -2.96 -12.57
N GLU A 8 -3.73 -2.97 -11.90
CA GLU A 8 -4.11 -1.90 -10.95
C GLU A 8 -3.17 -1.88 -9.73
N ALA A 9 -2.75 -3.05 -9.23
CA ALA A 9 -1.77 -3.17 -8.15
C ALA A 9 -0.37 -2.68 -8.54
N GLU A 10 0.11 -3.06 -9.72
CA GLU A 10 1.39 -2.61 -10.28
C GLU A 10 1.39 -1.09 -10.51
N GLN A 11 0.32 -0.53 -11.07
CA GLN A 11 0.19 0.92 -11.23
C GLN A 11 0.26 1.65 -9.89
N LEU A 12 -0.43 1.13 -8.87
CA LEU A 12 -0.35 1.69 -7.53
C LEU A 12 1.07 1.61 -6.99
N ILE A 13 1.73 0.44 -7.06
CA ILE A 13 3.12 0.27 -6.59
C ILE A 13 4.08 1.20 -7.33
N ASN A 14 3.93 1.33 -8.65
CA ASN A 14 4.77 2.21 -9.48
C ASN A 14 4.57 3.69 -9.15
N SER A 15 3.37 4.10 -8.69
CA SER A 15 3.16 5.46 -8.18
C SER A 15 3.98 5.79 -6.93
N TYR A 16 4.44 4.77 -6.19
CA TYR A 16 5.36 4.92 -5.06
C TYR A 16 6.84 4.78 -5.45
N GLY A 17 7.16 4.57 -6.74
CA GLY A 17 8.53 4.39 -7.22
C GLY A 17 8.93 2.92 -7.45
N GLY A 18 8.01 1.97 -7.24
CA GLY A 18 8.27 0.54 -7.40
C GLY A 18 8.09 -0.24 -6.09
N LEU A 19 8.22 -1.57 -6.16
CA LEU A 19 7.97 -2.48 -5.03
C LEU A 19 8.90 -2.21 -3.82
N PRO A 20 10.21 -1.98 -3.99
CA PRO A 20 11.10 -1.66 -2.88
C PRO A 20 10.67 -0.37 -2.14
N GLU A 21 10.34 0.67 -2.90
CA GLU A 21 9.96 1.99 -2.42
C GLU A 21 8.59 1.96 -1.72
N ALA A 22 7.61 1.25 -2.29
CA ALA A 22 6.30 1.02 -1.68
C ALA A 22 6.42 0.34 -0.30
N LYS A 23 7.26 -0.69 -0.20
CA LYS A 23 7.54 -1.38 1.09
C LYS A 23 8.24 -0.46 2.08
N ALA A 24 9.21 0.33 1.63
CA ALA A 24 9.91 1.29 2.48
C ALA A 24 8.95 2.38 3.00
N TYR A 25 8.04 2.86 2.15
CA TYR A 25 7.01 3.83 2.51
C TYR A 25 6.08 3.29 3.60
N MET A 26 5.54 2.07 3.43
CA MET A 26 4.70 1.42 4.45
C MET A 26 5.41 1.29 5.80
N ARG A 27 6.67 0.86 5.81
CA ARG A 27 7.45 0.73 7.06
C ARG A 27 7.62 2.08 7.77
N ARG A 28 7.88 3.15 7.02
CA ARG A 28 7.98 4.51 7.58
C ARG A 28 6.64 4.97 8.15
N TYR A 29 5.55 4.72 7.43
CA TYR A 29 4.21 5.05 7.89
C TYR A 29 3.85 4.38 9.23
N PHE A 30 4.02 3.07 9.36
CA PHE A 30 3.67 2.35 10.59
C PHE A 30 4.40 2.90 11.82
N LYS A 31 5.65 3.34 11.66
CA LYS A 31 6.42 4.00 12.73
C LYS A 31 5.83 5.34 13.17
N LEU A 32 5.17 6.07 12.26
CA LEU A 32 4.73 7.45 12.49
C LEU A 32 3.25 7.57 12.87
N ASN A 33 2.41 6.59 12.51
CA ASN A 33 0.97 6.80 12.49
C ASN A 33 0.24 6.64 13.85
N GLY A 34 0.88 6.04 14.86
CA GLY A 34 0.26 5.83 16.17
C GLY A 34 -0.21 7.13 16.84
N GLY A 35 0.62 8.18 16.82
CA GLY A 35 0.26 9.50 17.37
C GLY A 35 -0.67 10.30 16.48
N LEU A 36 -0.54 10.15 15.15
CA LEU A 36 -1.30 10.93 14.17
C LEU A 36 -2.79 10.57 14.20
N ARG A 37 -3.12 9.27 14.34
CA ARG A 37 -4.51 8.79 14.42
C ARG A 37 -5.24 9.31 15.66
N ASN A 38 -4.55 9.42 16.79
CA ASN A 38 -5.14 9.93 18.02
C ASN A 38 -5.41 11.45 17.94
N LYS A 39 -4.47 12.21 17.35
CA LYS A 39 -4.59 13.66 17.24
C LYS A 39 -5.54 14.10 16.10
N TYR A 40 -5.59 13.33 15.02
CA TYR A 40 -6.38 13.62 13.82
C TYR A 40 -7.11 12.36 13.34
N PRO A 41 -8.24 11.99 13.96
CA PRO A 41 -8.88 10.69 13.72
C PRO A 41 -9.35 10.49 12.28
N ARG A 42 -9.92 11.53 11.64
CA ARG A 42 -10.35 11.45 10.23
C ARG A 42 -9.18 11.25 9.28
N THR A 43 -8.12 12.05 9.45
CA THR A 43 -6.90 11.95 8.65
C THR A 43 -6.20 10.61 8.86
N GLY A 44 -6.06 10.17 10.13
CA GLY A 44 -5.48 8.88 10.46
C GLY A 44 -6.26 7.70 9.87
N ALA A 45 -7.59 7.78 9.83
CA ALA A 45 -8.44 6.78 9.18
C ALA A 45 -8.21 6.74 7.67
N LEU A 46 -8.18 7.90 7.00
CA LEU A 46 -7.91 7.99 5.56
C LEU A 46 -6.54 7.42 5.19
N ILE A 47 -5.50 7.77 5.94
CA ILE A 47 -4.16 7.25 5.65
C ILE A 47 -4.12 5.74 5.91
N THR A 48 -4.81 5.24 6.95
CA THR A 48 -4.89 3.79 7.21
C THR A 48 -5.54 3.06 6.04
N GLN A 49 -6.62 3.61 5.48
CA GLN A 49 -7.25 3.06 4.29
C GLN A 49 -6.27 2.99 3.11
N LYS A 50 -5.54 4.07 2.84
CA LYS A 50 -4.55 4.10 1.75
C LYS A 50 -3.41 3.11 1.96
N MET A 51 -3.03 2.86 3.20
CA MET A 51 -1.99 1.88 3.54
C MET A 51 -2.47 0.44 3.43
N ASN A 52 -3.74 0.18 3.71
CA ASN A 52 -4.36 -1.11 3.43
C ASN A 52 -4.46 -1.36 1.90
N GLU A 53 -4.82 -0.33 1.12
CA GLU A 53 -4.81 -0.40 -0.35
C GLU A 53 -3.42 -0.75 -0.89
N LEU A 54 -2.36 -0.08 -0.40
CA LEU A 54 -0.98 -0.36 -0.78
C LEU A 54 -0.51 -1.76 -0.34
N GLN A 55 -0.87 -2.20 0.86
CA GLN A 55 -0.56 -3.54 1.35
C GLN A 55 -1.19 -4.62 0.47
N SER A 56 -2.46 -4.44 0.11
CA SER A 56 -3.19 -5.37 -0.78
C SER A 56 -2.53 -5.45 -2.16
N ALA A 57 -2.10 -4.31 -2.72
CA ALA A 57 -1.38 -4.28 -3.99
C ALA A 57 -0.04 -5.02 -3.92
N ILE A 58 0.74 -4.80 -2.85
CA ILE A 58 1.99 -5.53 -2.60
C ILE A 58 1.73 -7.03 -2.53
N LEU A 59 0.73 -7.48 -1.76
CA LEU A 59 0.36 -8.89 -1.66
C LEU A 59 -0.09 -9.47 -3.00
N THR A 60 -0.80 -8.69 -3.83
CA THR A 60 -1.27 -9.13 -5.15
C THR A 60 -0.09 -9.36 -6.11
N VAL A 61 0.90 -8.47 -6.10
CA VAL A 61 2.10 -8.63 -6.95
C VAL A 61 3.02 -9.74 -6.43
N GLU A 62 3.23 -9.82 -5.11
CA GLU A 62 4.08 -10.85 -4.50
C GLU A 62 3.44 -12.25 -4.50
N GLY A 63 2.11 -12.34 -4.38
CA GLY A 63 1.37 -13.60 -4.41
C GLY A 63 1.43 -14.29 -5.77
N LEU A 64 1.54 -13.53 -6.86
CA LEU A 64 1.78 -14.07 -8.20
C LEU A 64 3.25 -14.48 -8.39
N ASN A 65 4.21 -13.73 -7.83
CA ASN A 65 5.64 -14.09 -7.89
C ASN A 65 6.01 -15.36 -7.09
N ASN A 66 5.19 -15.80 -6.13
CA ASN A 66 5.40 -17.05 -5.39
C ASN A 66 4.64 -18.26 -5.99
N GLY A 67 3.96 -18.08 -7.13
CA GLY A 67 3.16 -19.10 -7.81
C GLY A 67 3.62 -19.45 -9.23
N GLN A 68 4.79 -18.97 -9.66
CA GLN A 68 5.44 -19.31 -10.94
C GLN A 68 6.80 -19.97 -10.71
#